data_AF-A0A9W4K272-F1
#
_entry.id   AF-A0A9W4K272-F1
#
_cell.length_a   1.000
_cell.length_b   1.000
_cell.length_c   1.000
_cell.angle_alpha   90.00
_cell.angle_beta   90.00
_cell.angle_gamma   90.00
#
_symmetry.space_group_name_H-M   'P 1'
#
loop_
_entity.id
_entity.type
_entity.pdbx_description
1 polymer ?
#
loop_
_entity_poly.entity_id
_entity_poly.type
_entity_poly.pdbx_seq_one_letter_code
_entity_poly.pdbx_strand_id
1 'polypeptide(L)'
;MILLAPTLVALVGLLPFVSCEKVGYFESTSCADPKGLASCYKLVDERYSTCINENCGGGGEACSKSCGGSVSCMNAKCPGLGIDCMNACAGEQSALQIDCAGAHCWNQVYSCEYQNTVLDFISVSTNPNRDGLPYWPVPDDAPGSCSCNIGKIDYKQSLILDQMTECSNNMTNIEKLTEVDDINDYGKACLCCAYSSIISSIWDTCPGTKPSLLSADEWFNSVLIPGDWDKCGPYLEAFDCAGDLGYDRADAGGNKKFWSPTSMPTNGTKTASNIAGYISSPVSGNTFTWTFGRTTNPLGQTTSPVLHTVTVSSVKAVVTDSKAQATSDSGSTATGTAASATASETKPGAGSSITVPSWTIIAIFVAVLFSGF
;
A
#
# COMPACT_ATOMS: atom_id res chain seq x y z
N MET A 1 -2.27 47.57 5.85
CA MET A 1 -3.13 46.62 5.13
C MET A 1 -2.28 45.99 4.03
N ILE A 2 -1.45 45.02 4.40
CA ILE A 2 -0.65 44.25 3.43
C ILE A 2 -1.49 43.00 3.16
N LEU A 3 -2.03 42.88 1.95
CA LEU A 3 -2.67 41.66 1.49
C LEU A 3 -1.59 40.59 1.36
N LEU A 4 -1.47 39.70 2.34
CA LEU A 4 -0.84 38.41 2.14
C LEU A 4 -1.85 37.54 1.40
N ALA A 5 -1.58 37.28 0.12
CA ALA A 5 -2.34 36.30 -0.63
C ALA A 5 -2.14 34.92 0.02
N PRO A 6 -3.19 34.16 0.33
CA PRO A 6 -3.03 32.79 0.80
C PRO A 6 -2.51 31.96 -0.38
N THR A 7 -1.22 31.64 -0.37
CA THR A 7 -0.66 30.62 -1.24
C THR A 7 -1.30 29.30 -0.85
N LEU A 8 -2.25 28.87 -1.67
CA LEU A 8 -2.87 27.55 -1.60
C LEU A 8 -1.76 26.50 -1.74
N VAL A 9 -1.35 25.87 -0.64
CA VAL A 9 -0.44 24.72 -0.68
C VAL A 9 -1.26 23.54 -1.22
N ALA A 10 -1.21 23.35 -2.53
CA ALA A 10 -1.74 22.16 -3.17
C ALA A 10 -0.75 21.00 -2.90
N LEU A 11 -0.98 20.25 -1.82
CA LEU A 11 -0.38 18.93 -1.65
C LEU A 11 -1.02 18.00 -2.70
N VAL A 12 -0.36 17.87 -3.85
CA VAL A 12 -0.72 16.87 -4.87
C VAL A 12 -0.21 15.52 -4.36
N GLY A 13 -1.15 14.60 -4.11
CA GLY A 13 -0.91 13.30 -3.50
C GLY A 13 0.15 12.46 -4.23
N LEU A 14 1.13 12.00 -3.45
CA LEU A 14 2.09 10.94 -3.72
C LEU A 14 2.45 10.38 -2.33
N LEU A 15 2.41 9.11 -1.93
CA LEU A 15 2.04 7.78 -2.42
C LEU A 15 1.96 6.91 -1.14
N PRO A 16 1.33 5.73 -1.14
CA PRO A 16 1.70 4.68 -0.20
C PRO A 16 2.93 3.91 -0.71
N PHE A 17 3.86 3.63 0.19
CA PHE A 17 4.88 2.63 -0.05
C PHE A 17 4.84 1.66 1.11
N VAL A 18 4.52 0.40 0.80
CA VAL A 18 4.94 -0.75 1.57
C VAL A 18 5.38 -1.83 0.59
N SER A 19 6.66 -2.16 0.55
CA SER A 19 7.17 -3.35 -0.13
C SER A 19 7.74 -4.33 0.89
N CYS A 20 6.98 -5.37 1.22
CA CYS A 20 7.48 -6.48 2.02
C CYS A 20 8.28 -7.43 1.12
N GLU A 21 9.59 -7.19 0.98
CA GLU A 21 10.49 -8.13 0.32
C GLU A 21 10.56 -9.44 1.13
N LYS A 22 9.81 -10.46 0.66
CA LYS A 22 9.68 -11.88 1.10
C LYS A 22 8.27 -12.36 1.51
N VAL A 23 7.21 -11.73 1.03
CA VAL A 23 5.91 -12.41 0.87
C VAL A 23 5.53 -12.30 -0.61
N GLY A 24 5.38 -13.43 -1.30
CA GLY A 24 5.04 -13.46 -2.72
C GLY A 24 3.61 -12.97 -2.99
N TYR A 25 3.22 -12.95 -4.26
CA TYR A 25 1.81 -12.88 -4.63
C TYR A 25 1.11 -14.22 -4.34
N PHE A 26 -0.22 -14.23 -4.34
CA PHE A 26 -1.02 -15.44 -4.07
C PHE A 26 -0.51 -16.69 -4.79
N GLU A 27 -0.27 -17.74 -4.02
CA GLU A 27 -0.09 -19.09 -4.56
C GLU A 27 -1.48 -19.70 -4.81
N SER A 28 -1.89 -19.76 -6.07
CA SER A 28 -3.25 -20.19 -6.46
C SER A 28 -3.71 -21.50 -5.82
N THR A 29 -2.79 -22.44 -5.58
CA THR A 29 -3.05 -23.75 -4.97
C THR A 29 -3.67 -23.68 -3.57
N SER A 30 -3.46 -22.57 -2.87
CA SER A 30 -3.93 -22.34 -1.49
C SER A 30 -5.26 -21.56 -1.42
N CYS A 31 -5.81 -21.16 -2.57
CA CYS A 31 -7.07 -20.43 -2.67
C CYS A 31 -8.29 -21.35 -2.68
N ALA A 32 -9.46 -20.79 -2.37
CA ALA A 32 -10.72 -21.50 -2.39
C ALA A 32 -11.02 -22.07 -3.79
N ASP A 33 -10.75 -21.29 -4.84
CA ASP A 33 -10.84 -21.69 -6.25
C ASP A 33 -9.49 -21.50 -6.96
N PRO A 34 -8.56 -22.47 -6.85
CA PRO A 34 -7.22 -22.35 -7.44
C PRO A 34 -7.24 -22.11 -8.95
N LYS A 35 -8.13 -22.81 -9.67
CA LYS A 35 -8.22 -22.69 -11.13
C LYS A 35 -8.85 -21.37 -11.54
N GLY A 36 -9.86 -20.92 -10.80
CA GLY A 36 -10.48 -19.61 -11.00
C GLY A 36 -9.48 -18.48 -10.79
N LEU A 37 -8.72 -18.49 -9.70
CA LEU A 37 -7.71 -17.46 -9.45
C LEU A 37 -6.66 -17.43 -10.57
N ALA A 38 -6.08 -18.59 -10.91
CA ALA A 38 -5.07 -18.67 -11.98
C ALA A 38 -5.60 -18.16 -13.32
N SER A 39 -6.85 -18.51 -13.66
CA SER A 39 -7.49 -18.03 -14.89
C SER A 39 -7.78 -16.53 -14.84
N CYS A 40 -8.22 -16.02 -13.69
CA CYS A 40 -8.51 -14.61 -13.47
C CYS A 40 -7.23 -13.76 -13.59
N TYR A 41 -6.14 -14.17 -12.93
CA TYR A 41 -4.86 -13.46 -13.00
C TYR A 41 -4.30 -13.44 -14.42
N LYS A 42 -4.40 -14.55 -15.16
CA LYS A 42 -4.01 -14.58 -16.57
C LYS A 42 -4.77 -13.53 -17.40
N LEU A 43 -6.09 -13.40 -17.21
CA LEU A 43 -6.90 -12.38 -17.89
C LEU A 43 -6.50 -10.96 -17.49
N VAL A 44 -6.14 -10.75 -16.22
CA VAL A 44 -5.67 -9.47 -15.72
C VAL A 44 -4.32 -9.09 -16.35
N ASP A 45 -3.39 -10.03 -16.46
CA ASP A 45 -2.09 -9.80 -17.11
C ASP A 45 -2.23 -9.53 -18.62
N GLU A 46 -3.14 -10.24 -19.29
CA GLU A 46 -3.51 -9.97 -20.69
C GLU A 46 -4.07 -8.54 -20.85
N ARG A 47 -4.98 -8.11 -19.96
CA ARG A 47 -5.53 -6.75 -19.96
C ARG A 47 -4.48 -5.69 -19.70
N TYR A 48 -3.61 -5.90 -18.72
CA TYR A 48 -2.50 -4.98 -18.45
C TYR A 48 -1.61 -4.80 -19.67
N SER A 49 -1.23 -5.91 -20.31
CA SER A 49 -0.42 -5.91 -21.52
C SER A 49 -1.12 -5.14 -22.66
N THR A 50 -2.41 -5.38 -22.85
CA THR A 50 -3.22 -4.63 -23.83
C THR A 50 -3.28 -3.14 -23.49
N CYS A 51 -3.54 -2.77 -22.22
CA CYS A 51 -3.58 -1.38 -21.78
C CYS A 51 -2.27 -0.64 -22.11
N ILE A 52 -1.13 -1.23 -21.75
CA ILE A 52 0.19 -0.67 -22.04
C ILE A 52 0.40 -0.53 -23.56
N ASN A 53 0.09 -1.57 -24.33
CA ASN A 53 0.33 -1.59 -25.77
C ASN A 53 -0.55 -0.60 -26.54
N GLU A 54 -1.80 -0.41 -26.12
CA GLU A 54 -2.77 0.44 -26.80
C GLU A 54 -2.69 1.90 -26.35
N ASN A 55 -2.46 2.16 -25.06
CA ASN A 55 -2.62 3.49 -24.47
C ASN A 55 -1.30 4.18 -24.12
N CYS A 56 -0.27 3.42 -23.76
CA CYS A 56 0.98 4.00 -23.25
C CYS A 56 2.02 4.24 -24.34
N GLY A 57 1.61 4.81 -25.48
CA GLY A 57 2.45 4.91 -26.68
C GLY A 57 3.18 6.24 -26.86
N GLY A 58 4.46 6.27 -26.48
CA GLY A 58 5.47 7.27 -26.89
C GLY A 58 6.67 6.68 -27.63
N GLY A 59 6.57 5.46 -28.18
CA GLY A 59 7.69 4.83 -28.88
C GLY A 59 7.51 3.40 -29.40
N GLY A 60 6.36 3.10 -30.03
CA GLY A 60 6.14 1.94 -30.91
C GLY A 60 5.95 0.57 -30.24
N GLU A 61 5.01 -0.22 -30.77
CA GLU A 61 4.84 -1.67 -30.53
C GLU A 61 6.17 -2.44 -30.52
N ALA A 62 7.16 -1.93 -31.27
CA ALA A 62 8.54 -2.40 -31.29
C ALA A 62 9.25 -2.36 -29.92
N CYS A 63 9.08 -1.31 -29.11
CA CYS A 63 9.75 -1.20 -27.80
C CYS A 63 9.16 -2.20 -26.79
N SER A 64 7.83 -2.26 -26.68
CA SER A 64 7.12 -3.26 -25.86
C SER A 64 7.51 -4.69 -26.25
N LYS A 65 7.51 -5.02 -27.56
CA LYS A 65 7.98 -6.33 -28.05
C LYS A 65 9.45 -6.59 -27.70
N SER A 66 10.33 -5.60 -27.86
CA SER A 66 11.76 -5.75 -27.54
C SER A 66 12.02 -5.97 -26.04
N CYS A 67 11.12 -5.46 -25.18
CA CYS A 67 11.18 -5.62 -23.74
C CYS A 67 10.34 -6.80 -23.22
N GLY A 68 9.61 -7.50 -24.09
CA GLY A 68 8.71 -8.60 -23.70
C GLY A 68 7.66 -8.20 -22.67
N GLY A 69 7.19 -6.96 -22.67
CA GLY A 69 6.24 -6.43 -21.68
C GLY A 69 6.83 -6.13 -20.30
N SER A 70 8.15 -6.25 -20.10
CA SER A 70 8.80 -5.95 -18.81
C SER A 70 8.77 -4.45 -18.49
N VAL A 71 8.13 -4.08 -17.38
CA VAL A 71 8.02 -2.71 -16.86
C VAL A 71 9.38 -2.06 -16.60
N SER A 72 10.31 -2.79 -15.97
CA SER A 72 11.65 -2.28 -15.68
C SER A 72 12.48 -2.05 -16.94
N CYS A 73 12.32 -2.90 -17.97
CA CYS A 73 12.92 -2.69 -19.29
C CYS A 73 12.30 -1.49 -20.00
N MET A 74 10.98 -1.37 -19.97
CA MET A 74 10.23 -0.30 -20.60
C MET A 74 10.60 1.08 -20.02
N ASN A 75 10.66 1.21 -18.69
CA ASN A 75 11.10 2.44 -18.01
C ASN A 75 12.55 2.84 -18.36
N ALA A 76 13.43 1.87 -18.54
CA ALA A 76 14.84 2.13 -18.81
C ALA A 76 15.14 2.40 -20.29
N LYS A 77 14.40 1.78 -21.22
CA LYS A 77 14.75 1.73 -22.65
C LYS A 77 13.78 2.41 -23.58
N CYS A 78 12.61 2.82 -23.10
CA CYS A 78 11.60 3.50 -23.91
C CYS A 78 11.37 4.94 -23.38
N PRO A 79 12.34 5.86 -23.56
CA PRO A 79 12.19 7.25 -23.13
C PRO A 79 11.02 7.88 -23.90
N GLY A 80 9.94 8.21 -23.18
CA GLY A 80 8.68 8.69 -23.78
C GLY A 80 7.45 7.86 -23.42
N LEU A 81 7.61 6.69 -22.80
CA LEU A 81 6.51 6.07 -22.06
C LEU A 81 6.17 6.97 -20.87
N GLY A 82 4.99 7.58 -20.87
CA GLY A 82 4.53 8.37 -19.73
C GLY A 82 4.40 7.44 -18.53
N ILE A 83 5.23 7.66 -17.49
CA ILE A 83 5.16 6.94 -16.22
C ILE A 83 3.72 6.95 -15.66
N ASP A 84 3.01 8.06 -15.87
CA ASP A 84 1.61 8.23 -15.50
C ASP A 84 0.68 7.22 -16.20
N CYS A 85 0.94 6.90 -17.48
CA CYS A 85 0.16 5.91 -18.20
C CYS A 85 0.42 4.49 -17.68
N MET A 86 1.70 4.17 -17.44
CA MET A 86 2.05 2.86 -16.89
C MET A 86 1.46 2.66 -15.49
N ASN A 87 1.48 3.70 -14.66
CA ASN A 87 0.84 3.71 -13.35
C ASN A 87 -0.68 3.57 -13.47
N ALA A 88 -1.32 4.23 -14.44
CA ALA A 88 -2.76 4.06 -14.68
C ALA A 88 -3.12 2.61 -15.06
N CYS A 89 -2.38 1.99 -15.99
CA CYS A 89 -2.58 0.59 -16.34
C CYS A 89 -2.29 -0.35 -15.17
N ALA A 90 -1.25 -0.08 -14.38
CA ALA A 90 -0.93 -0.84 -13.18
C ALA A 90 -2.04 -0.70 -12.13
N GLY A 91 -2.63 0.48 -11.97
CA GLY A 91 -3.75 0.72 -11.07
C GLY A 91 -4.97 -0.11 -11.43
N GLU A 92 -5.31 -0.20 -12.72
CA GLU A 92 -6.36 -1.11 -13.19
C GLU A 92 -5.98 -2.57 -12.95
N GLN A 93 -4.73 -2.97 -13.21
CA GLN A 93 -4.24 -4.33 -12.98
C GLN A 93 -4.42 -4.73 -11.51
N SER A 94 -3.89 -3.95 -10.57
CA SER A 94 -3.96 -4.26 -9.14
C SER A 94 -5.40 -4.26 -8.63
N ALA A 95 -6.25 -3.38 -9.16
CA ALA A 95 -7.66 -3.38 -8.83
C ALA A 95 -8.37 -4.67 -9.27
N LEU A 96 -8.11 -5.14 -10.50
CA LEU A 96 -8.65 -6.41 -10.97
C LEU A 96 -8.06 -7.62 -10.23
N GLN A 97 -6.83 -7.51 -9.71
CA GLN A 97 -6.27 -8.54 -8.81
C GLN A 97 -7.03 -8.59 -7.48
N ILE A 98 -7.47 -7.45 -6.94
CA ILE A 98 -8.38 -7.40 -5.77
C ILE A 98 -9.72 -8.08 -6.12
N ASP A 99 -10.31 -7.82 -7.29
CA ASP A 99 -11.51 -8.51 -7.77
C ASP A 99 -11.30 -10.03 -7.80
N CYS A 100 -10.20 -10.48 -8.41
CA CYS A 100 -9.84 -11.89 -8.52
C CYS A 100 -9.63 -12.55 -7.13
N ALA A 101 -8.96 -11.87 -6.20
CA ALA A 101 -8.77 -12.35 -4.84
C ALA A 101 -10.12 -12.49 -4.10
N GLY A 102 -10.98 -11.48 -4.19
CA GLY A 102 -12.32 -11.55 -3.59
C GLY A 102 -13.22 -12.61 -4.23
N ALA A 103 -13.09 -12.88 -5.53
CA ALA A 103 -13.88 -13.88 -6.23
C ALA A 103 -13.41 -15.32 -5.95
N HIS A 104 -12.09 -15.56 -6.00
CA HIS A 104 -11.52 -16.91 -6.08
C HIS A 104 -10.58 -17.27 -4.93
N CYS A 105 -10.08 -16.28 -4.18
CA CYS A 105 -9.20 -16.48 -3.04
C CYS A 105 -9.74 -15.82 -1.75
N TRP A 106 -11.07 -15.77 -1.63
CA TRP A 106 -11.75 -15.17 -0.47
C TRP A 106 -11.33 -15.79 0.86
N ASN A 107 -10.76 -17.00 0.85
CA ASN A 107 -10.27 -17.67 2.05
C ASN A 107 -8.94 -17.09 2.58
N GLN A 108 -8.33 -16.16 1.85
CA GLN A 108 -7.04 -15.53 2.16
C GLN A 108 -7.05 -14.00 2.05
N VAL A 109 -8.22 -13.36 2.02
CA VAL A 109 -8.33 -11.88 1.89
C VAL A 109 -7.82 -11.09 3.10
N TYR A 110 -7.25 -11.75 4.11
CA TYR A 110 -6.56 -11.10 5.23
C TYR A 110 -5.05 -11.37 5.26
N SER A 111 -4.57 -12.22 4.36
CA SER A 111 -3.19 -12.67 4.33
C SER A 111 -2.22 -11.53 3.98
N CYS A 112 -0.93 -11.74 4.21
CA CYS A 112 0.12 -10.81 3.79
C CYS A 112 0.08 -10.58 2.27
N GLU A 113 -0.21 -11.62 1.49
CA GLU A 113 -0.32 -11.58 0.03
C GLU A 113 -1.45 -10.64 -0.42
N TYR A 114 -2.62 -10.75 0.22
CA TYR A 114 -3.73 -9.83 -0.05
C TYR A 114 -3.36 -8.39 0.32
N GLN A 115 -2.78 -8.20 1.50
CA GLN A 115 -2.41 -6.87 1.96
C GLN A 115 -1.41 -6.18 1.01
N ASN A 116 -0.41 -6.92 0.51
CA ASN A 116 0.51 -6.41 -0.51
C ASN A 116 -0.21 -6.09 -1.83
N THR A 117 -1.16 -6.93 -2.27
CA THR A 117 -1.95 -6.67 -3.49
C THR A 117 -2.74 -5.34 -3.37
N VAL A 118 -3.30 -5.07 -2.20
CA VAL A 118 -3.99 -3.80 -1.93
C VAL A 118 -3.00 -2.64 -1.91
N LEU A 119 -1.83 -2.79 -1.30
CA LEU A 119 -0.80 -1.74 -1.28
C LEU A 119 -0.29 -1.40 -2.66
N ASP A 120 -0.09 -2.41 -3.52
CA ASP A 120 0.24 -2.19 -4.93
C ASP A 120 -0.82 -1.29 -5.56
N PHE A 121 -2.12 -1.61 -5.42
CA PHE A 121 -3.21 -0.77 -5.92
C PHE A 121 -3.14 0.66 -5.38
N ILE A 122 -2.99 0.84 -4.06
CA ILE A 122 -2.95 2.18 -3.47
C ILE A 122 -1.70 2.94 -3.99
N SER A 123 -0.58 2.24 -4.27
CA SER A 123 0.68 2.84 -4.72
C SER A 123 0.65 3.35 -6.15
N VAL A 124 -0.05 2.69 -7.05
CA VAL A 124 -0.10 3.13 -8.45
C VAL A 124 -1.36 3.94 -8.77
N SER A 125 -2.35 3.93 -7.89
CA SER A 125 -3.61 4.66 -8.10
C SER A 125 -3.52 6.11 -7.66
N THR A 126 -4.08 7.01 -8.48
CA THR A 126 -4.27 8.41 -8.09
C THR A 126 -5.45 8.53 -7.12
N ASN A 127 -5.19 9.01 -5.90
CA ASN A 127 -6.21 9.26 -4.86
C ASN A 127 -7.20 8.09 -4.63
N PRO A 128 -6.69 6.90 -4.28
CA PRO A 128 -7.55 5.73 -4.03
C PRO A 128 -8.47 5.98 -2.82
N ASN A 129 -9.72 5.58 -2.94
CA ASN A 129 -10.65 5.58 -1.81
C ASN A 129 -10.31 4.42 -0.85
N ARG A 130 -9.48 4.68 0.15
CA ARG A 130 -9.03 3.66 1.11
C ARG A 130 -10.17 3.04 1.91
N ASP A 131 -11.18 3.82 2.29
CA ASP A 131 -12.34 3.33 3.06
C ASP A 131 -13.28 2.45 2.21
N GLY A 132 -13.19 2.55 0.88
CA GLY A 132 -13.98 1.74 -0.06
C GLY A 132 -13.31 0.44 -0.48
N LEU A 133 -12.09 0.16 0.01
CA LEU A 133 -11.34 -1.03 -0.38
C LEU A 133 -11.89 -2.27 0.33
N PRO A 134 -12.15 -3.37 -0.41
CA PRO A 134 -12.66 -4.59 0.20
C PRO A 134 -11.62 -5.18 1.17
N TYR A 135 -12.08 -5.64 2.34
CA TYR A 135 -11.26 -6.31 3.35
C TYR A 135 -10.06 -5.48 3.87
N TRP A 136 -10.14 -4.15 3.78
CA TRP A 136 -9.05 -3.23 4.14
C TRP A 136 -9.52 -2.09 5.08
N PRO A 137 -8.74 -1.71 6.11
CA PRO A 137 -7.63 -2.49 6.65
C PRO A 137 -8.12 -3.83 7.20
N VAL A 138 -7.20 -4.78 7.36
CA VAL A 138 -7.54 -6.09 7.93
C VAL A 138 -8.01 -5.91 9.38
N PRO A 139 -9.13 -6.53 9.80
CA PRO A 139 -9.55 -6.49 11.21
C PRO A 139 -8.49 -7.06 12.15
N ASP A 140 -8.46 -6.58 13.39
CA ASP A 140 -7.57 -7.16 14.40
C ASP A 140 -7.92 -8.65 14.64
N ASP A 141 -6.88 -9.47 14.81
CA ASP A 141 -6.96 -10.93 15.05
C ASP A 141 -7.70 -11.75 13.97
N ALA A 142 -7.80 -11.23 12.74
CA ALA A 142 -8.46 -11.93 11.66
C ALA A 142 -7.75 -13.28 11.34
N PRO A 143 -8.51 -14.36 11.06
CA PRO A 143 -7.91 -15.68 10.85
C PRO A 143 -7.06 -15.71 9.59
N GLY A 144 -5.85 -16.28 9.69
CA GLY A 144 -4.92 -16.34 8.57
C GLY A 144 -4.32 -14.98 8.19
N SER A 145 -4.47 -13.96 9.04
CA SER A 145 -3.98 -12.62 8.73
C SER A 145 -2.45 -12.55 8.68
N CYS A 146 -1.93 -11.48 8.09
CA CYS A 146 -0.50 -11.21 8.21
C CYS A 146 -0.10 -10.96 9.67
N SER A 147 1.07 -11.49 10.10
CA SER A 147 1.62 -11.32 11.46
C SER A 147 1.91 -9.87 11.82
N CYS A 148 2.00 -9.02 10.81
CA CYS A 148 1.97 -7.58 10.92
C CYS A 148 0.78 -7.08 10.12
N ASN A 149 -0.10 -6.28 10.73
CA ASN A 149 -1.22 -5.67 10.01
C ASN A 149 -0.71 -4.46 9.23
N ILE A 150 -0.19 -4.73 8.04
CA ILE A 150 0.39 -3.73 7.15
C ILE A 150 -0.69 -2.72 6.72
N GLY A 151 -1.93 -3.17 6.49
CA GLY A 151 -3.01 -2.26 6.14
C GLY A 151 -3.35 -1.25 7.23
N LYS A 152 -3.21 -1.63 8.50
CA LYS A 152 -3.33 -0.70 9.62
C LYS A 152 -2.20 0.33 9.66
N ILE A 153 -0.99 -0.03 9.22
CA ILE A 153 0.13 0.90 9.10
C ILE A 153 -0.17 1.94 8.01
N ASP A 154 -0.48 1.50 6.79
CA ASP A 154 -0.80 2.41 5.67
C ASP A 154 -1.98 3.34 6.00
N TYR A 155 -3.05 2.77 6.58
CA TYR A 155 -4.22 3.55 6.96
C TYR A 155 -3.87 4.65 7.97
N LYS A 156 -3.10 4.32 9.01
CA LYS A 156 -2.62 5.31 9.97
C LYS A 156 -1.75 6.38 9.31
N GLN A 157 -0.84 5.99 8.42
CA GLN A 157 0.04 6.92 7.72
C GLN A 157 -0.77 7.90 6.86
N SER A 158 -1.81 7.43 6.16
CA SER A 158 -2.72 8.31 5.41
C SER A 158 -3.35 9.36 6.33
N LEU A 159 -3.90 8.94 7.48
CA LEU A 159 -4.52 9.86 8.44
C LEU A 159 -3.52 10.85 9.05
N ILE A 160 -2.27 10.42 9.28
CA ILE A 160 -1.19 11.28 9.78
C ILE A 160 -0.85 12.36 8.76
N LEU A 161 -0.81 12.03 7.46
CA LEU A 161 -0.56 13.01 6.40
C LEU A 161 -1.70 14.03 6.25
N ASP A 162 -2.95 13.57 6.41
CA ASP A 162 -4.11 14.46 6.45
C ASP A 162 -4.01 15.40 7.67
N GLN A 163 -3.66 14.87 8.84
CA GLN A 163 -3.44 15.69 10.03
C GLN A 163 -2.25 16.64 9.87
N MET A 164 -1.18 16.26 9.18
CA MET A 164 -0.06 17.16 8.88
C MET A 164 -0.54 18.36 8.08
N THR A 165 -1.39 18.13 7.09
CA THR A 165 -2.01 19.19 6.28
C THR A 165 -2.93 20.07 7.13
N GLU A 166 -3.76 19.48 7.99
CA GLU A 166 -4.62 20.22 8.91
C GLU A 166 -3.82 21.07 9.90
N CYS A 167 -2.77 20.48 10.50
CA CYS A 167 -1.89 21.13 11.46
C CYS A 167 -1.24 22.37 10.85
N SER A 168 -0.66 22.24 9.65
CA SER A 168 -0.03 23.33 8.92
C SER A 168 -1.02 24.41 8.45
N ASN A 169 -2.29 24.07 8.23
CA ASN A 169 -3.33 25.00 7.79
C ASN A 169 -4.17 25.57 8.94
N ASN A 170 -3.88 25.24 10.20
CA ASN A 170 -4.67 25.70 11.34
C ASN A 170 -4.46 27.20 11.60
N MET A 171 -5.21 28.01 10.86
CA MET A 171 -5.16 29.47 10.90
C MET A 171 -5.47 30.03 12.29
N THR A 172 -6.27 29.36 13.11
CA THR A 172 -6.58 29.85 14.46
C THR A 172 -5.37 29.80 15.39
N ASN A 173 -4.47 28.84 15.19
CA ASN A 173 -3.21 28.79 15.91
C ASN A 173 -2.21 29.77 15.31
N ILE A 174 -2.12 29.86 13.98
CA ILE A 174 -1.20 30.75 13.28
C ILE A 174 -1.53 32.23 13.52
N GLU A 175 -2.80 32.64 13.51
CA GLU A 175 -3.23 34.03 13.73
C GLU A 175 -2.95 34.53 15.16
N LYS A 176 -2.74 33.61 16.11
CA LYS A 176 -2.31 33.96 17.48
C LYS A 176 -0.80 34.20 17.57
N LEU A 177 -0.03 33.75 16.58
CA LEU A 177 1.42 33.94 16.50
C LEU A 177 1.69 35.24 15.75
N THR A 178 2.40 36.17 16.38
CA THR A 178 2.65 37.49 15.81
C THR A 178 4.04 37.62 15.21
N GLU A 179 4.97 36.76 15.61
CA GLU A 179 6.35 36.74 15.12
C GLU A 179 6.53 35.66 14.05
N VAL A 180 7.32 35.97 13.02
CA VAL A 180 7.58 35.05 11.91
C VAL A 180 8.29 33.77 12.39
N ASP A 181 9.18 33.89 13.36
CA ASP A 181 9.91 32.77 13.92
C ASP A 181 8.97 31.79 14.63
N ASP A 182 7.97 32.28 15.37
CA ASP A 182 6.96 31.43 16.01
C ASP A 182 6.13 30.63 14.99
N ILE A 183 5.78 31.26 13.86
CA ILE A 183 5.04 30.60 12.77
C ILE A 183 5.90 29.49 12.14
N ASN A 184 7.19 29.76 11.92
CA ASN A 184 8.12 28.77 11.38
C ASN A 184 8.31 27.61 12.36
N ASP A 185 8.47 27.90 13.64
CA ASP A 185 8.63 26.89 14.69
C ASP A 185 7.39 26.01 14.81
N TYR A 186 6.20 26.60 14.75
CA TYR A 186 4.94 25.86 14.72
C TYR A 186 4.84 24.95 13.47
N GLY A 187 5.19 25.46 12.29
CA GLY A 187 5.22 24.67 11.07
C GLY A 187 6.20 23.49 11.16
N LYS A 188 7.38 23.72 11.75
CA LYS A 188 8.36 22.66 12.02
C LYS A 188 7.86 21.66 13.06
N ALA A 189 7.15 22.10 14.10
CA ALA A 189 6.52 21.22 15.07
C ALA A 189 5.48 20.30 14.42
N CYS A 190 4.59 20.84 13.58
CA CYS A 190 3.62 20.06 12.81
C CYS A 190 4.33 18.96 11.99
N LEU A 191 5.39 19.33 11.25
CA LEU A 191 6.16 18.39 10.43
C LEU A 191 6.85 17.31 11.28
N CYS A 192 7.53 17.71 12.35
CA CYS A 192 8.26 16.81 13.22
C CYS A 192 7.32 15.85 13.95
N CYS A 193 6.15 16.31 14.40
CA CYS A 193 5.13 15.44 14.98
C CYS A 193 4.54 14.47 13.95
N ALA A 194 4.39 14.87 12.67
CA ALA A 194 4.02 13.95 11.60
C ALA A 194 5.07 12.86 11.40
N TYR A 195 6.36 13.21 11.30
CA TYR A 195 7.45 12.25 11.15
C TYR A 195 7.53 11.28 12.32
N SER A 196 7.40 11.80 13.53
CA SER A 196 7.34 11.00 14.75
C SER A 196 6.15 10.04 14.74
N SER A 197 4.99 10.49 14.28
CA SER A 197 3.78 9.68 14.13
C SER A 197 3.93 8.59 13.07
N ILE A 198 4.59 8.89 11.94
CA ILE A 198 4.88 7.89 10.89
C ILE A 198 5.78 6.79 11.48
N ILE A 199 6.81 7.15 12.24
CA ILE A 199 7.66 6.17 12.94
C ILE A 199 6.81 5.35 13.92
N SER A 200 5.99 5.99 14.74
CA SER A 200 5.10 5.27 15.68
C SER A 200 4.14 4.33 14.95
N SER A 201 3.61 4.73 13.80
CA SER A 201 2.71 3.88 12.99
C SER A 201 3.35 2.55 12.62
N ILE A 202 4.66 2.52 12.34
CA ILE A 202 5.40 1.32 11.95
C ILE A 202 5.80 0.52 13.20
N TRP A 203 6.54 1.13 14.13
CA TRP A 203 7.14 0.40 15.25
C TRP A 203 6.15 0.04 16.34
N ASP A 204 5.09 0.81 16.54
CA ASP A 204 4.08 0.48 17.56
C ASP A 204 3.04 -0.51 17.04
N THR A 205 2.75 -0.49 15.73
CA THR A 205 1.83 -1.46 15.12
C THR A 205 2.51 -2.81 14.92
N CYS A 206 3.80 -2.84 14.54
CA CYS A 206 4.54 -4.07 14.26
C CYS A 206 5.95 -4.10 14.86
N PRO A 207 6.10 -4.04 16.20
CA PRO A 207 7.40 -3.90 16.87
C PRO A 207 8.38 -5.06 16.61
N GLY A 208 7.86 -6.26 16.32
CA GLY A 208 8.69 -7.45 16.07
C GLY A 208 9.20 -7.57 14.63
N THR A 209 8.61 -6.84 13.69
CA THR A 209 8.87 -6.99 12.25
C THR A 209 10.03 -6.08 11.83
N LYS A 210 10.85 -6.56 10.91
CA LYS A 210 11.94 -5.77 10.34
C LYS A 210 11.36 -4.51 9.65
N PRO A 211 11.73 -3.28 10.06
CA PRO A 211 11.11 -2.06 9.52
C PRO A 211 11.30 -1.86 8.01
N SER A 212 12.40 -2.38 7.44
CA SER A 212 12.61 -2.37 5.98
C SER A 212 11.56 -3.14 5.18
N LEU A 213 10.76 -4.00 5.83
CA LEU A 213 9.64 -4.71 5.20
C LEU A 213 8.31 -3.94 5.31
N LEU A 214 8.32 -2.86 6.08
CA LEU A 214 7.17 -1.98 6.38
C LEU A 214 7.41 -0.58 5.80
N SER A 215 8.28 -0.51 4.80
CA SER A 215 8.73 0.69 4.11
C SER A 215 9.30 1.81 4.96
N ALA A 216 9.91 1.46 6.10
CA ALA A 216 10.68 2.43 6.85
C ALA A 216 11.80 3.04 5.99
N ASP A 217 12.51 2.23 5.20
CA ASP A 217 13.64 2.72 4.39
C ASP A 217 13.18 3.77 3.35
N GLU A 218 12.02 3.57 2.72
CA GLU A 218 11.44 4.55 1.79
C GLU A 218 11.03 5.84 2.50
N TRP A 219 10.37 5.75 3.65
CA TRP A 219 10.03 6.93 4.47
C TRP A 219 11.27 7.71 4.88
N PHE A 220 12.31 7.01 5.35
CA PHE A 220 13.57 7.62 5.75
C PHE A 220 14.25 8.32 4.59
N ASN A 221 14.46 7.62 3.47
CA ASN A 221 15.21 8.14 2.34
C ASN A 221 14.46 9.24 1.57
N SER A 222 13.11 9.17 1.52
CA SER A 222 12.32 10.05 0.67
C SER A 222 11.72 11.25 1.39
N VAL A 223 11.49 11.15 2.71
CA VAL A 223 10.73 12.16 3.46
C VAL A 223 11.48 12.61 4.71
N LEU A 224 11.84 11.69 5.61
CA LEU A 224 12.39 12.07 6.92
C LEU A 224 13.80 12.65 6.81
N ILE A 225 14.71 12.03 6.06
CA ILE A 225 16.08 12.54 5.89
C ILE A 225 16.09 13.86 5.11
N PRO A 226 15.44 14.00 3.94
CA PRO A 226 15.32 15.29 3.26
C PRO A 226 14.59 16.35 4.09
N GLY A 227 13.71 15.91 4.99
CA GLY A 227 12.95 16.72 5.92
C GLY A 227 13.70 17.16 7.18
N ASP A 228 15.01 16.89 7.30
CA ASP A 228 15.82 17.19 8.49
C ASP A 228 15.27 16.55 9.77
N TRP A 229 14.85 15.27 9.72
CA TRP A 229 14.37 14.54 10.90
C TRP A 229 15.34 14.64 12.10
N ASP A 230 16.65 14.62 11.85
CA ASP A 230 17.69 14.76 12.88
C ASP A 230 17.59 16.06 13.69
N LYS A 231 16.93 17.10 13.15
CA LYS A 231 16.70 18.39 13.82
C LYS A 231 15.35 18.48 14.54
N CYS A 232 14.55 17.42 14.54
CA CYS A 232 13.21 17.45 15.13
C CYS A 232 13.18 17.39 16.67
N GLY A 233 14.29 17.04 17.33
CA GLY A 233 14.36 16.90 18.79
C GLY A 233 13.78 18.08 19.57
N PRO A 234 14.26 19.32 19.38
CA PRO A 234 13.76 20.49 20.11
C PRO A 234 12.26 20.74 19.92
N TYR A 235 11.73 20.52 18.72
CA TYR A 235 10.30 20.74 18.45
C TYR A 235 9.43 19.68 19.12
N LEU A 236 9.87 18.42 19.14
CA LEU A 236 9.17 17.34 19.83
C LEU A 236 9.21 17.48 21.36
N GLU A 237 10.18 18.21 21.90
CA GLU A 237 10.26 18.54 23.33
C GLU A 237 9.40 19.77 23.67
N ALA A 238 9.32 20.75 22.77
CA ALA A 238 8.63 22.01 22.99
C ALA A 238 7.11 21.94 22.73
N PHE A 239 6.66 21.05 21.84
CA PHE A 239 5.26 20.95 21.43
C PHE A 239 4.65 19.59 21.80
N ASP A 240 3.44 19.60 22.34
CA ASP A 240 2.68 18.37 22.58
C ASP A 240 2.06 17.88 21.27
N CYS A 241 2.70 16.90 20.63
CA CYS A 241 2.18 16.28 19.42
C CYS A 241 0.77 15.67 19.61
N ALA A 242 0.47 15.16 20.81
CA ALA A 242 -0.81 14.54 21.11
C ALA A 242 -1.89 15.60 21.33
N GLY A 243 -1.72 16.43 22.36
CA GLY A 243 -2.71 17.41 22.78
C GLY A 243 -2.78 18.62 21.87
N ASP A 244 -1.68 19.35 21.72
CA ASP A 244 -1.66 20.64 21.03
C ASP A 244 -1.80 20.48 19.51
N LEU A 245 -1.13 19.47 18.95
CA LEU A 245 -1.12 19.24 17.50
C LEU A 245 -2.02 18.10 17.04
N GLY A 246 -2.63 17.37 17.97
CA GLY A 246 -3.76 16.48 17.68
C GLY A 246 -3.44 15.13 17.03
N TYR A 247 -2.18 14.69 17.02
CA TYR A 247 -1.78 13.43 16.36
C TYR A 247 -2.19 12.16 17.13
N ASP A 248 -2.80 12.30 18.31
CA ASP A 248 -3.30 11.17 19.09
C ASP A 248 -4.78 10.83 18.82
N ARG A 249 -5.48 11.69 18.06
CA ARG A 249 -6.87 11.50 17.70
C ARG A 249 -7.02 10.31 16.76
N ALA A 250 -8.17 9.64 16.84
CA ALA A 250 -8.44 8.45 16.01
C ALA A 250 -8.43 8.77 14.50
N ASP A 251 -8.87 9.97 14.12
CA ASP A 251 -8.86 10.48 12.75
C ASP A 251 -7.49 11.05 12.31
N ALA A 252 -6.49 11.03 13.19
CA ALA A 252 -5.10 11.46 12.94
C ALA A 252 -4.08 10.32 13.11
N GLY A 253 -4.54 9.07 12.97
CA GLY A 253 -3.71 7.86 13.10
C GLY A 253 -3.63 7.28 14.53
N GLY A 254 -4.21 7.96 15.53
CA GLY A 254 -4.39 7.43 16.88
C GLY A 254 -3.08 7.16 17.63
N ASN A 255 -2.02 7.94 17.36
CA ASN A 255 -0.69 7.70 17.90
C ASN A 255 -0.65 7.94 19.40
N LYS A 256 -0.06 7.01 20.16
CA LYS A 256 0.09 7.13 21.63
C LYS A 256 1.52 7.33 22.08
N LYS A 257 2.45 7.29 21.14
CA LYS A 257 3.87 7.49 21.36
C LYS A 257 4.41 8.38 20.25
N PHE A 258 5.40 9.18 20.60
CA PHE A 258 6.11 10.06 19.69
C PHE A 258 7.59 9.85 19.96
N TRP A 259 8.29 9.30 18.96
CA TRP A 259 9.71 9.05 19.00
C TRP A 259 10.49 10.31 18.64
N SER A 260 11.64 10.55 19.28
CA SER A 260 12.58 11.59 18.86
C SER A 260 13.77 10.97 18.11
N PRO A 261 14.57 11.78 17.40
CA PRO A 261 15.78 11.29 16.72
C PRO A 261 16.77 10.58 17.65
N THR A 262 16.81 10.97 18.93
CA THR A 262 17.72 10.40 19.94
C THR A 262 17.11 9.22 20.68
N SER A 263 15.81 8.97 20.53
CA SER A 263 15.08 7.92 21.24
C SER A 263 14.45 6.88 20.30
N MET A 264 15.03 6.66 19.11
CA MET A 264 14.45 5.76 18.12
C MET A 264 14.17 4.35 18.68
N PRO A 265 13.04 3.72 18.31
CA PRO A 265 12.72 2.37 18.73
C PRO A 265 13.73 1.34 18.20
N THR A 266 13.95 0.28 18.97
CA THR A 266 14.74 -0.87 18.52
C THR A 266 14.06 -1.55 17.32
N ASN A 267 14.84 -1.87 16.29
CA ASN A 267 14.33 -2.58 15.12
C ASN A 267 13.92 -4.02 15.46
N GLY A 268 12.75 -4.40 14.98
CA GLY A 268 12.35 -5.80 14.89
C GLY A 268 13.26 -6.57 13.92
N THR A 269 13.25 -7.90 14.04
CA THR A 269 14.10 -8.79 13.24
C THR A 269 13.32 -9.85 12.47
N LYS A 270 12.01 -9.98 12.72
CA LYS A 270 11.18 -10.99 12.08
C LYS A 270 10.74 -10.55 10.68
N THR A 271 10.57 -11.51 9.79
CA THR A 271 9.82 -11.32 8.55
C THR A 271 8.32 -11.36 8.83
N ALA A 272 7.50 -10.83 7.91
CA ALA A 272 6.06 -11.01 7.95
C ALA A 272 5.67 -12.42 7.46
N SER A 273 4.64 -13.01 8.06
CA SER A 273 4.08 -14.30 7.65
C SER A 273 2.62 -14.42 8.07
N ASN A 274 1.82 -15.24 7.39
CA ASN A 274 0.44 -15.48 7.80
C ASN A 274 0.38 -16.23 9.14
N ILE A 275 -0.48 -15.76 10.06
CA ILE A 275 -0.74 -16.43 11.33
C ILE A 275 -1.69 -17.61 11.14
N ALA A 276 -1.88 -18.40 12.19
CA ALA A 276 -2.79 -19.53 12.14
C ALA A 276 -4.26 -19.10 11.96
N GLY A 277 -5.07 -20.03 11.46
CA GLY A 277 -6.49 -19.81 11.17
C GLY A 277 -6.78 -19.76 9.67
N TYR A 278 -8.04 -19.95 9.32
CA TYR A 278 -8.50 -19.86 7.94
C TYR A 278 -9.94 -19.37 7.90
N ILE A 279 -10.29 -18.73 6.79
CA ILE A 279 -11.66 -18.32 6.50
C ILE A 279 -12.35 -19.51 5.81
N SER A 280 -13.42 -20.03 6.40
CA SER A 280 -14.13 -21.23 5.91
C SER A 280 -15.34 -20.92 5.00
N SER A 281 -15.78 -19.65 4.98
CA SER A 281 -16.86 -19.15 4.14
C SER A 281 -16.58 -17.72 3.70
N PRO A 282 -17.04 -17.29 2.50
CA PRO A 282 -16.87 -15.91 2.03
C PRO A 282 -17.31 -14.86 3.07
N VAL A 283 -16.40 -13.94 3.41
CA VAL A 283 -16.66 -12.89 4.42
C VAL A 283 -17.76 -11.92 3.96
N SER A 284 -17.84 -11.66 2.66
CA SER A 284 -18.77 -10.69 2.05
C SER A 284 -20.05 -11.31 1.49
N GLY A 285 -20.27 -12.61 1.70
CA GLY A 285 -21.38 -13.35 1.08
C GLY A 285 -21.10 -13.73 -0.36
N ASN A 286 -22.16 -13.90 -1.16
CA ASN A 286 -22.05 -14.39 -2.55
C ASN A 286 -21.59 -13.33 -3.54
N THR A 287 -21.79 -12.06 -3.21
CA THR A 287 -21.44 -10.92 -4.07
C THR A 287 -21.07 -9.73 -3.21
N PHE A 288 -20.09 -8.95 -3.64
CA PHE A 288 -19.81 -7.65 -3.04
C PHE A 288 -19.54 -6.60 -4.12
N THR A 289 -19.64 -5.34 -3.73
CA THR A 289 -19.38 -4.22 -4.62
C THR A 289 -18.36 -3.28 -4.01
N TRP A 290 -17.50 -2.73 -4.85
CA TRP A 290 -16.58 -1.66 -4.48
C TRP A 290 -16.29 -0.81 -5.71
N THR A 291 -15.57 0.29 -5.55
CA THR A 291 -15.37 1.26 -6.62
C THR A 291 -13.90 1.61 -6.81
N PHE A 292 -13.44 1.64 -8.07
CA PHE A 292 -12.14 2.20 -8.43
C PHE A 292 -12.21 2.89 -9.81
N GLY A 293 -11.12 3.52 -10.25
CA GLY A 293 -11.05 4.18 -11.56
C GLY A 293 -11.40 5.67 -11.54
N ARG A 294 -11.36 6.32 -10.37
CA ARG A 294 -11.44 7.79 -10.28
C ARG A 294 -10.11 8.39 -10.72
N THR A 295 -10.02 8.84 -11.96
CA THR A 295 -8.85 9.57 -12.47
C THR A 295 -9.13 11.07 -12.43
N THR A 296 -8.23 11.84 -11.82
CA THR A 296 -8.24 13.30 -11.94
C THR A 296 -7.09 13.71 -12.84
N ASN A 297 -7.38 14.31 -13.99
CA ASN A 297 -6.32 14.77 -14.88
C ASN A 297 -5.65 16.05 -14.33
N PRO A 298 -4.49 16.46 -14.84
CA PRO A 298 -3.78 17.68 -14.40
C PRO A 298 -4.59 18.98 -14.56
N LEU A 299 -5.72 18.95 -15.29
CA LEU A 299 -6.65 20.07 -15.46
C LEU A 299 -7.79 20.07 -14.43
N GLY A 300 -7.76 19.16 -13.45
CA GLY A 300 -8.77 19.06 -12.40
C GLY A 300 -10.08 18.40 -12.83
N GLN A 301 -10.14 17.76 -14.00
CA GLN A 301 -11.31 16.96 -14.40
C GLN A 301 -11.21 15.58 -13.77
N THR A 302 -12.24 15.23 -13.00
CA THR A 302 -12.36 13.94 -12.33
C THR A 302 -13.37 13.05 -13.06
N THR A 303 -12.97 11.84 -13.43
CA THR A 303 -13.88 10.81 -13.91
C THR A 303 -14.66 10.20 -12.75
N SER A 304 -15.91 9.78 -13.00
CA SER A 304 -16.70 9.06 -11.99
C SER A 304 -16.08 7.70 -11.72
N PRO A 305 -16.02 7.25 -10.45
CA PRO A 305 -15.55 5.92 -10.14
C PRO A 305 -16.45 4.85 -10.77
N VAL A 306 -15.85 3.76 -11.23
CA VAL A 306 -16.56 2.61 -11.79
C VAL A 306 -17.00 1.69 -10.65
N LEU A 307 -18.25 1.24 -10.68
CA LEU A 307 -18.77 0.25 -9.72
C LEU A 307 -18.42 -1.16 -10.18
N HIS A 308 -17.65 -1.88 -9.38
CA HIS A 308 -17.28 -3.26 -9.61
C HIS A 308 -18.19 -4.17 -8.78
N THR A 309 -18.84 -5.13 -9.44
CA THR A 309 -19.61 -6.18 -8.77
C THR A 309 -18.84 -7.48 -8.89
N VAL A 310 -18.35 -7.98 -7.76
CA VAL A 310 -17.57 -9.21 -7.68
C VAL A 310 -18.51 -10.34 -7.25
N THR A 311 -18.55 -11.41 -8.04
CA THR A 311 -19.27 -12.64 -7.69
C THR A 311 -18.30 -13.63 -7.08
N VAL A 312 -18.60 -14.10 -5.87
CA VAL A 312 -17.74 -15.02 -5.15
C VAL A 312 -17.98 -16.44 -5.63
N SER A 313 -16.89 -17.16 -5.90
CA SER A 313 -16.94 -18.57 -6.25
C SER A 313 -17.55 -19.38 -5.09
N SER A 314 -18.63 -20.13 -5.38
CA SER A 314 -19.37 -20.92 -4.39
C SER A 314 -18.69 -22.26 -4.06
N VAL A 315 -17.37 -22.34 -4.19
CA VAL A 315 -16.61 -23.57 -3.97
C VAL A 315 -16.31 -23.78 -2.48
N LYS A 316 -16.29 -25.04 -2.03
CA LYS A 316 -15.82 -25.36 -0.67
C LYS A 316 -14.32 -25.09 -0.59
N ALA A 317 -13.87 -24.33 0.41
CA ALA A 317 -12.46 -24.08 0.63
C ALA A 317 -11.68 -25.41 0.73
N VAL A 318 -10.59 -25.51 -0.02
CA VAL A 318 -9.63 -26.61 0.14
C VAL A 318 -8.75 -26.26 1.33
N VAL A 319 -8.87 -27.02 2.42
CA VAL A 319 -7.97 -26.87 3.58
C VAL A 319 -6.62 -27.48 3.20
N THR A 320 -5.66 -26.66 2.82
CA THR A 320 -4.25 -27.04 2.81
C THR A 320 -3.65 -26.67 4.15
N ASP A 321 -3.53 -27.65 5.04
CA ASP A 321 -2.82 -27.49 6.32
C ASP A 321 -1.36 -27.08 6.05
N SER A 322 -1.04 -25.83 6.33
CA SER A 322 0.34 -25.35 6.40
C SER A 322 0.99 -25.89 7.67
N LYS A 323 1.69 -27.04 7.55
CA LYS A 323 2.63 -27.65 8.51
C LYS A 323 2.15 -27.71 9.97
N ALA A 324 1.33 -28.71 10.30
CA ALA A 324 1.33 -29.29 11.64
C ALA A 324 2.52 -30.24 11.78
N GLN A 325 3.41 -29.94 12.72
CA GLN A 325 4.49 -30.81 13.16
C GLN A 325 3.91 -32.10 13.74
N ALA A 326 4.38 -33.23 13.23
CA ALA A 326 3.90 -34.57 13.54
C ALA A 326 3.85 -34.86 15.05
N THR A 327 2.69 -35.33 15.52
CA THR A 327 2.62 -36.31 16.60
C THR A 327 1.66 -37.41 16.15
N SER A 328 2.19 -38.62 16.13
CA SER A 328 1.55 -39.87 15.77
C SER A 328 0.35 -40.19 16.67
N ASP A 329 -0.80 -40.54 16.09
CA ASP A 329 -1.34 -41.89 16.32
C ASP A 329 -2.44 -42.30 15.31
N SER A 330 -2.13 -43.36 14.57
CA SER A 330 -2.92 -44.55 14.25
C SER A 330 -4.46 -44.48 14.18
N GLY A 331 -5.04 -44.75 13.00
CA GLY A 331 -6.36 -45.38 12.92
C GLY A 331 -7.18 -45.25 11.62
N SER A 332 -7.04 -46.24 10.74
CA SER A 332 -8.06 -46.77 9.81
C SER A 332 -8.30 -46.09 8.44
N THR A 333 -7.58 -46.65 7.48
CA THR A 333 -7.92 -47.06 6.10
C THR A 333 -9.35 -46.89 5.59
N ALA A 334 -9.49 -46.23 4.43
CA ALA A 334 -10.37 -46.70 3.35
C ALA A 334 -9.78 -46.35 1.98
N THR A 335 -9.73 -47.37 1.13
CA THR A 335 -9.00 -47.54 -0.13
C THR A 335 -9.70 -46.86 -1.30
N GLY A 336 -8.93 -46.20 -2.18
CA GLY A 336 -9.40 -45.70 -3.48
C GLY A 336 -8.24 -45.59 -4.47
N THR A 337 -8.10 -46.60 -5.31
CA THR A 337 -7.04 -46.87 -6.28
C THR A 337 -6.70 -45.70 -7.21
N ALA A 338 -5.39 -45.45 -7.35
CA ALA A 338 -4.80 -44.49 -8.26
C ALA A 338 -4.96 -44.90 -9.74
N ALA A 339 -5.28 -43.94 -10.60
CA ALA A 339 -4.91 -43.97 -12.01
C ALA A 339 -3.91 -42.85 -12.26
N SER A 340 -2.66 -43.24 -12.49
CA SER A 340 -1.53 -42.37 -12.82
C SER A 340 -1.79 -41.64 -14.14
N ALA A 341 -1.86 -40.31 -14.08
CA ALA A 341 -1.68 -39.46 -15.25
C ALA A 341 -0.43 -38.61 -15.02
N THR A 342 0.54 -38.83 -15.90
CA THR A 342 1.86 -38.19 -15.96
C THR A 342 1.74 -36.68 -15.82
N ALA A 343 2.36 -36.14 -14.77
CA ALA A 343 2.53 -34.71 -14.58
C ALA A 343 3.41 -34.18 -15.71
N SER A 344 2.82 -33.36 -16.60
CA SER A 344 3.60 -32.51 -17.49
C SER A 344 3.96 -31.26 -16.68
N GLU A 345 5.24 -31.14 -16.33
CA GLU A 345 5.81 -29.94 -15.72
C GLU A 345 5.56 -28.75 -16.64
N THR A 346 4.48 -28.02 -16.37
CA THR A 346 4.27 -26.70 -16.95
C THR A 346 4.73 -25.71 -15.90
N LYS A 347 5.94 -25.20 -16.10
CA LYS A 347 6.57 -24.14 -15.31
C LYS A 347 5.56 -22.99 -15.13
N PRO A 348 5.17 -22.61 -13.90
CA PRO A 348 4.43 -21.37 -13.69
C PRO A 348 5.29 -20.21 -14.20
N GLY A 349 4.69 -19.37 -15.04
CA GLY A 349 5.34 -18.18 -15.57
C GLY A 349 5.89 -17.33 -14.44
N ALA A 350 7.13 -16.87 -14.59
CA ALA A 350 7.72 -15.90 -13.69
C ALA A 350 6.82 -14.66 -13.67
N GLY A 351 6.06 -14.49 -12.58
CA GLY A 351 5.44 -13.21 -12.27
C GLY A 351 6.57 -12.18 -12.23
N SER A 352 6.57 -11.27 -13.19
CA SER A 352 7.56 -10.19 -13.21
C SER A 352 7.28 -9.33 -11.99
N SER A 353 8.16 -9.38 -10.98
CA SER A 353 8.07 -8.48 -9.85
C SER A 353 8.23 -7.05 -10.39
N ILE A 354 7.20 -6.24 -10.22
CA ILE A 354 7.29 -4.82 -10.50
C ILE A 354 8.03 -4.22 -9.31
N THR A 355 9.36 -4.25 -9.36
CA THR A 355 10.18 -3.41 -8.50
C THR A 355 10.31 -2.07 -9.23
N VAL A 356 9.40 -1.14 -8.94
CA VAL A 356 9.54 0.23 -9.45
C VAL A 356 10.75 0.87 -8.74
N PRO A 357 11.80 1.30 -9.45
CA PRO A 357 12.90 2.00 -8.83
C PRO A 357 12.42 3.33 -8.25
N SER A 358 12.56 3.51 -6.93
CA SER A 358 11.97 4.60 -6.13
C SER A 358 12.47 6.03 -6.43
N TRP A 359 13.33 6.23 -7.43
CA TRP A 359 13.91 7.55 -7.74
C TRP A 359 13.09 8.39 -8.74
N THR A 360 12.00 7.87 -9.29
CA THR A 360 11.20 8.59 -10.32
C THR A 360 10.07 9.45 -9.77
N ILE A 361 9.83 9.47 -8.46
CA ILE A 361 8.75 10.27 -7.84
C ILE A 361 9.25 11.59 -7.22
N ILE A 362 10.57 11.83 -7.24
CA ILE A 362 11.24 12.82 -6.38
C ILE A 362 11.15 14.28 -6.88
N ALA A 363 10.60 14.57 -8.06
CA ALA A 363 10.80 15.90 -8.67
C ALA A 363 9.86 17.04 -8.18
N ILE A 364 8.80 16.79 -7.40
CA ILE A 364 7.75 17.82 -7.18
C ILE A 364 7.79 18.48 -5.78
N PHE A 365 8.28 17.82 -4.72
CA PHE A 365 8.12 18.35 -3.35
C PHE A 365 9.18 19.36 -2.90
N VAL A 366 10.41 19.33 -3.44
CA VAL A 366 11.49 20.20 -2.94
C VAL A 366 11.43 21.62 -3.52
N ALA A 367 10.76 21.84 -4.66
CA ALA A 367 10.77 23.14 -5.33
C ALA A 367 9.88 24.21 -4.68
N VAL A 368 8.85 23.84 -3.91
CA VAL A 368 7.87 24.80 -3.38
C VAL A 368 8.27 25.37 -2.02
N LEU A 369 9.10 24.66 -1.23
CA LEU A 369 9.56 25.17 0.08
C LEU A 369 10.79 26.09 -0.01
N PHE A 370 11.56 26.06 -1.12
CA PHE A 370 12.79 26.84 -1.27
C PHE A 370 12.70 28.00 -2.28
N SER A 371 11.56 28.22 -2.95
CA SER A 371 11.39 29.36 -3.88
C SER A 371 10.84 30.63 -3.21
N GLY A 372 10.82 30.67 -1.87
CA GLY A 372 10.37 31.80 -1.06
C GLY A 372 11.44 32.42 -0.15
N PHE A 373 12.73 32.34 -0.51
CA PHE A 373 13.79 33.21 0.01
C PHE A 373 14.27 34.18 -1.05
#